data_AF-A0A0N0KGA9-F1
#
_entry.id   AF-A0A0N0KGA9-F1
#
_cell.length_a   1.000
_cell.length_b   1.000
_cell.length_c   1.000
_cell.angle_alpha   90.00
_cell.angle_beta   90.00
_cell.angle_gamma   90.00
#
_symmetry.space_group_name_H-M   'P 1'
#
loop_
_entity.id
_entity.type
_entity.pdbx_description
1 polymer ?
#
loop_
_entity_poly.entity_id
_entity_poly.type
_entity_poly.pdbx_seq_one_letter_code
_entity_poly.pdbx_strand_id
1 'polypeptide(L)'
;MTHSWIKLVAAESSPGVNAESAKTAELLVASCLAAATNGDGNALFDLGVAYSTGSHGVACDLIEAHKWFNLAAVGGHEEAALCRADISDEMTAREIAEAQRRAREWLRAGRAAA
;
A
#
# COMPACT_ATOMS: atom_id res chain seq x y z
N MET A 1 51.15 19.57 23.95
CA MET A 1 50.53 19.95 22.66
C MET A 1 50.06 18.64 22.04
N THR A 2 48.93 18.08 22.49
CA THR A 2 47.65 18.05 21.73
C THR A 2 47.89 17.64 20.27
N HIS A 3 47.40 16.50 19.79
CA HIS A 3 45.97 16.29 19.61
C HIS A 3 45.59 14.80 19.52
N SER A 4 44.70 14.39 20.43
CA SER A 4 43.77 13.28 20.25
C SER A 4 42.76 13.66 19.17
N TRP A 5 42.65 12.88 18.10
CA TRP A 5 41.43 12.80 17.28
C TRP A 5 41.18 11.33 16.92
N ILE A 6 40.44 10.66 17.81
CA ILE A 6 39.62 9.49 17.48
C ILE A 6 38.67 9.92 16.36
N LYS A 7 38.95 9.56 15.10
CA LYS A 7 37.96 9.67 14.03
C LYS A 7 37.03 8.46 14.10
N LEU A 8 35.96 8.68 14.85
CA LEU A 8 34.58 8.32 14.55
C LEU A 8 34.37 7.09 13.65
N VAL A 9 34.03 5.99 14.31
CA VAL A 9 33.36 4.81 13.76
C VAL A 9 32.04 5.19 13.07
N ALA A 10 31.85 4.60 11.89
CA ALA A 10 30.59 4.22 11.23
C ALA A 10 29.42 5.23 11.25
N ALA A 11 29.17 5.80 10.07
CA ALA A 11 27.81 6.04 9.61
C ALA A 11 27.77 5.69 8.12
N GLU A 12 27.84 4.39 7.83
CA GLU A 12 27.34 3.88 6.55
C GLU A 12 25.86 4.22 6.51
N SER A 13 25.51 5.23 5.72
CA SER A 13 24.13 5.51 5.36
C SER A 13 23.70 4.38 4.43
N SER A 14 23.07 3.34 4.97
CA SER A 14 22.49 2.26 4.19
C SER A 14 21.36 2.80 3.30
N PRO A 15 21.45 2.75 1.96
CA PRO A 15 20.31 2.97 1.10
C PRO A 15 19.60 1.61 0.93
N GLY A 16 18.88 1.17 1.96
CA GLY A 16 18.49 -0.26 2.07
C GLY A 16 17.00 -0.60 2.11
N VAL A 17 16.08 0.34 2.35
CA VAL A 17 14.69 -0.03 2.70
C VAL A 17 13.60 0.46 1.73
N ASN A 18 13.91 1.38 0.81
CA ASN A 18 12.85 2.01 0.00
C ASN A 18 12.69 1.46 -1.43
N ALA A 19 13.77 0.99 -2.07
CA ALA A 19 13.69 0.56 -3.47
C ALA A 19 13.16 -0.89 -3.63
N GLU A 20 13.51 -1.77 -2.70
CA GLU A 20 13.08 -3.17 -2.73
C GLU A 20 11.62 -3.33 -2.26
N SER A 21 11.19 -2.54 -1.27
CA SER A 21 9.79 -2.45 -0.83
C SER A 21 8.87 -1.92 -1.93
N ALA A 22 9.29 -0.88 -2.66
CA ALA A 22 8.55 -0.34 -3.80
C ALA A 22 8.41 -1.36 -4.94
N LYS A 23 9.47 -2.11 -5.26
CA LYS A 23 9.43 -3.14 -6.31
C LYS A 23 8.57 -4.34 -5.93
N THR A 24 8.51 -4.68 -4.64
CA THR A 24 7.67 -5.77 -4.11
C THR A 24 6.21 -5.35 -4.06
N ALA A 25 5.93 -4.10 -3.67
CA ALA A 25 4.63 -3.46 -3.78
C ALA A 25 4.14 -3.43 -5.24
N GLU A 26 5.00 -3.07 -6.19
CA GLU A 26 4.68 -3.08 -7.63
C GLU A 26 4.35 -4.49 -8.14
N LEU A 27 5.08 -5.52 -7.70
CA LEU A 27 4.82 -6.91 -8.06
C LEU A 27 3.50 -7.43 -7.48
N LEU A 28 3.21 -7.08 -6.22
CA LEU A 28 1.93 -7.38 -5.55
C LEU A 28 0.77 -6.71 -6.29
N VAL A 29 0.90 -5.42 -6.59
CA VAL A 29 -0.10 -4.66 -7.35
C VAL A 29 -0.32 -5.28 -8.74
N ALA A 30 0.74 -5.69 -9.44
CA ALA A 30 0.65 -6.34 -10.75
C ALA A 30 -0.07 -7.71 -10.67
N SER A 31 0.19 -8.51 -9.64
CA SER A 31 -0.49 -9.79 -9.42
C SER A 31 -1.98 -9.58 -9.11
N CYS A 32 -2.30 -8.62 -8.23
CA CYS A 32 -3.68 -8.29 -7.87
C CYS A 32 -4.45 -7.68 -9.04
N LEU A 33 -3.79 -6.91 -9.92
CA LEU A 33 -4.36 -6.41 -11.17
C LEU A 33 -4.80 -7.55 -12.09
N ALA A 34 -4.00 -8.61 -12.21
CA ALA A 34 -4.33 -9.79 -13.00
C ALA A 34 -5.45 -10.65 -12.37
N ALA A 35 -5.66 -10.57 -11.05
CA ALA A 35 -6.74 -11.27 -10.36
C ALA A 35 -8.07 -10.47 -10.39
N ALA A 36 -8.00 -9.14 -10.33
CA ALA A 36 -9.17 -8.26 -10.37
C ALA A 36 -9.94 -8.35 -11.71
N THR A 37 -9.27 -8.68 -12.82
CA THR A 37 -9.93 -8.94 -14.12
C THR A 37 -10.83 -10.18 -14.11
N ASN A 38 -10.61 -11.11 -13.18
CA ASN A 38 -11.46 -12.28 -12.98
C ASN A 38 -12.61 -12.02 -11.99
N GLY A 39 -12.80 -10.76 -11.56
CA GLY A 39 -13.79 -10.39 -10.55
C GLY A 39 -13.42 -10.84 -9.14
N ASP A 40 -12.17 -11.21 -8.90
CA ASP A 40 -11.73 -11.72 -7.61
C ASP A 40 -11.38 -10.57 -6.66
N GLY A 41 -12.38 -10.10 -5.91
CA GLY A 41 -12.20 -9.10 -4.87
C GLY A 41 -11.27 -9.53 -3.74
N ASN A 42 -11.00 -10.85 -3.59
CA ASN A 42 -10.12 -11.37 -2.54
C ASN A 42 -8.68 -10.90 -2.73
N ALA A 43 -8.17 -10.86 -3.97
CA ALA A 43 -6.79 -10.42 -4.22
C ALA A 43 -6.59 -8.93 -3.89
N LEU A 44 -7.62 -8.10 -4.10
CA LEU A 44 -7.59 -6.70 -3.68
C LEU A 44 -7.71 -6.56 -2.16
N PHE A 45 -8.45 -7.45 -1.51
CA PHE A 45 -8.54 -7.50 -0.05
C PHE A 45 -7.20 -7.88 0.59
N ASP A 46 -6.55 -8.95 0.12
CA ASP A 46 -5.24 -9.39 0.62
C ASP A 46 -4.18 -8.30 0.47
N LEU A 47 -4.24 -7.53 -0.61
CA LEU A 47 -3.37 -6.38 -0.80
C LEU A 47 -3.64 -5.28 0.23
N GLY A 48 -4.91 -5.00 0.52
CA GLY A 48 -5.30 -4.10 1.61
C GLY A 48 -4.75 -4.55 2.96
N VAL A 49 -4.82 -5.85 3.26
CA VAL A 49 -4.25 -6.43 4.49
C VAL A 49 -2.73 -6.28 4.51
N ALA A 50 -2.04 -6.51 3.39
CA ALA A 50 -0.59 -6.38 3.32
C ALA A 50 -0.13 -4.96 3.66
N TYR A 51 -0.77 -3.94 3.07
CA TYR A 51 -0.48 -2.54 3.38
C TYR A 51 -0.95 -2.12 4.79
N SER A 52 -2.04 -2.69 5.31
CA SER A 52 -2.49 -2.38 6.67
C SER A 52 -1.56 -2.95 7.75
N THR A 53 -0.89 -4.06 7.46
CA THR A 53 -0.02 -4.77 8.41
C THR A 53 1.47 -4.50 8.18
N GLY A 54 1.83 -3.95 7.01
CA GLY A 54 3.23 -3.84 6.58
C GLY A 54 3.89 -5.21 6.39
N SER A 55 3.16 -6.18 5.83
CA SER A 55 3.65 -7.54 5.59
C SER A 55 4.17 -7.72 4.16
N HIS A 56 4.75 -8.88 3.83
CA HIS A 56 5.21 -9.20 2.47
C HIS A 56 6.25 -8.22 1.89
N GLY A 57 7.01 -7.54 2.76
CA GLY A 57 8.03 -6.56 2.35
C GLY A 57 7.48 -5.19 1.99
N VAL A 58 6.16 -4.94 2.15
CA VAL A 58 5.60 -3.59 2.03
C VAL A 58 5.60 -2.88 3.38
N ALA A 59 5.83 -1.57 3.38
CA ALA A 59 5.65 -0.77 4.59
C ALA A 59 4.15 -0.61 4.90
N CYS A 60 3.83 -0.41 6.18
CA CYS A 60 2.47 -0.08 6.59
C CYS A 60 2.08 1.28 5.98
N ASP A 61 0.99 1.30 5.20
CA ASP A 61 0.43 2.48 4.55
C ASP A 61 -1.10 2.37 4.52
N LEU A 62 -1.76 3.10 5.42
CA LEU A 62 -3.22 3.09 5.53
C LEU A 62 -3.92 3.72 4.32
N ILE A 63 -3.24 4.60 3.56
CA ILE A 63 -3.81 5.21 2.34
C ILE A 63 -3.92 4.16 1.25
N GLU A 64 -2.85 3.38 1.03
CA GLU A 64 -2.89 2.26 0.08
C GLU A 64 -3.83 1.16 0.58
N ALA A 65 -3.80 0.80 1.87
CA ALA A 65 -4.72 -0.19 2.43
C ALA A 65 -6.19 0.19 2.18
N HIS A 66 -6.59 1.43 2.51
CA HIS A 66 -7.94 1.92 2.31
C HIS A 66 -8.34 1.92 0.83
N LYS A 67 -7.43 2.31 -0.07
CA LYS A 67 -7.67 2.25 -1.51
C LYS A 67 -8.00 0.82 -1.96
N TRP A 68 -7.21 -0.17 -1.55
CA TRP A 68 -7.39 -1.56 -1.97
C TRP A 68 -8.65 -2.19 -1.37
N PHE A 69 -8.92 -1.96 -0.09
CA PHE A 69 -10.19 -2.37 0.51
C PHE A 69 -11.41 -1.72 -0.15
N ASN A 70 -11.32 -0.44 -0.53
CA ASN A 70 -12.39 0.23 -1.26
C ASN A 70 -12.66 -0.41 -2.63
N LEU A 71 -11.60 -0.79 -3.35
CA LEU A 71 -11.73 -1.46 -4.65
C LEU A 71 -12.27 -2.88 -4.51
N ALA A 72 -11.81 -3.64 -3.52
CA ALA A 72 -12.32 -4.96 -3.19
C ALA A 72 -13.82 -4.93 -2.83
N ALA A 73 -14.24 -3.95 -2.02
CA ALA A 73 -15.64 -3.77 -1.66
C ALA A 73 -16.52 -3.44 -2.86
N VAL A 74 -16.04 -2.58 -3.78
CA VAL A 74 -16.74 -2.28 -5.05
C VAL A 74 -16.85 -3.54 -5.93
N GLY A 75 -15.88 -4.45 -5.85
CA GLY A 75 -15.89 -5.75 -6.51
C GLY A 75 -16.80 -6.81 -5.85
N GLY A 76 -17.45 -6.50 -4.72
CA GLY A 76 -18.36 -7.40 -4.00
C GLY A 76 -17.76 -8.11 -2.78
N HIS A 77 -16.54 -7.78 -2.36
CA HIS A 77 -15.94 -8.33 -1.15
C HIS A 77 -16.48 -7.64 0.10
N GLU A 78 -17.47 -8.23 0.77
CA GLU A 78 -18.18 -7.62 1.91
C GLU A 78 -17.25 -7.28 3.08
N GLU A 79 -16.33 -8.18 3.44
CA GLU A 79 -15.37 -7.97 4.53
C GLU A 79 -14.42 -6.79 4.25
N ALA A 80 -14.18 -6.47 2.98
CA ALA A 80 -13.33 -5.33 2.63
C ALA A 80 -13.99 -3.99 3.02
N ALA A 81 -15.33 -3.93 3.00
CA ALA A 81 -16.03 -2.73 3.45
C ALA A 81 -15.87 -2.50 4.95
N LEU A 82 -15.82 -3.58 5.74
CA LEU A 82 -15.58 -3.53 7.19
C LEU A 82 -14.14 -3.10 7.48
N CYS A 83 -13.14 -3.77 6.91
CA CYS A 83 -11.74 -3.41 7.12
C CYS A 83 -11.43 -1.97 6.67
N ARG A 84 -12.06 -1.50 5.58
CA ARG A 84 -11.96 -0.09 5.16
C ARG A 84 -12.49 0.87 6.22
N ALA A 85 -13.63 0.55 6.83
CA ALA A 85 -14.23 1.38 7.88
C ALA A 85 -13.32 1.39 9.12
N ASP A 86 -12.85 0.21 9.55
CA ASP A 86 -11.99 0.07 10.73
C ASP A 86 -10.71 0.91 10.61
N ILE A 87 -9.99 0.81 9.49
CA ILE A 87 -8.77 1.62 9.31
C ILE A 87 -9.07 3.11 9.10
N SER A 88 -10.29 3.47 8.66
CA SER A 88 -10.66 4.88 8.47
C SER A 88 -10.70 5.64 9.79
N ASP A 89 -10.96 4.95 10.91
CA ASP A 89 -10.97 5.54 12.24
C ASP A 89 -9.58 6.00 12.69
N GLU A 90 -8.51 5.44 12.12
CA GLU A 90 -7.12 5.83 12.35
C GLU A 90 -6.60 6.88 11.35
N MET A 91 -7.38 7.21 10.32
CA MET A 91 -6.98 8.10 9.24
C MET A 91 -7.55 9.50 9.40
N THR A 92 -6.82 10.50 8.90
CA THR A 92 -7.36 11.85 8.75
C THR A 92 -8.29 11.93 7.52
N ALA A 93 -9.21 12.89 7.53
CA ALA A 93 -10.06 13.17 6.37
C ALA A 93 -9.26 13.44 5.08
N ARG A 94 -8.05 14.03 5.20
CA ARG A 94 -7.16 14.29 4.07
C ARG A 94 -6.62 12.99 3.46
N GLU A 95 -6.22 12.04 4.32
CA GLU A 95 -5.71 10.73 3.91
C GLU A 95 -6.81 9.88 3.29
N ILE A 96 -8.01 9.89 3.87
CA ILE A 96 -9.19 9.22 3.29
C ILE A 96 -9.50 9.80 1.90
N ALA A 97 -9.47 11.12 1.75
CA ALA A 97 -9.71 11.77 0.46
C ALA A 97 -8.66 11.40 -0.60
N GLU A 98 -7.39 11.26 -0.20
CA GLU A 98 -6.30 10.77 -1.05
C GLU A 98 -6.52 9.31 -1.46
N ALA A 99 -6.80 8.41 -0.51
CA ALA A 99 -7.05 6.99 -0.78
C ALA A 99 -8.20 6.81 -1.78
N GLN A 100 -9.31 7.51 -1.55
CA GLN A 100 -10.46 7.48 -2.46
C GLN A 100 -10.16 8.09 -3.82
N ARG A 101 -9.33 9.14 -3.90
CA ARG A 101 -8.89 9.71 -5.19
C ARG A 101 -8.10 8.70 -5.98
N ARG A 102 -7.11 8.05 -5.37
CA ARG A 102 -6.30 7.01 -6.02
C ARG A 102 -7.16 5.82 -6.47
N ALA A 103 -8.13 5.39 -5.66
CA ALA A 103 -9.06 4.33 -6.05
C ALA A 103 -9.91 4.71 -7.28
N ARG A 104 -10.42 5.94 -7.33
CA ARG A 104 -11.17 6.46 -8.49
C ARG A 104 -10.30 6.54 -9.73
N GLU A 105 -9.07 7.02 -9.61
CA GLU A 105 -8.11 7.08 -10.70
C GLU A 105 -7.81 5.68 -11.26
N TRP A 106 -7.61 4.70 -10.37
CA TRP A 106 -7.42 3.31 -10.76
C TRP A 106 -8.63 2.75 -11.54
N LEU A 107 -9.87 2.97 -11.06
CA LEU A 107 -11.09 2.54 -11.76
C LEU A 107 -11.28 3.23 -13.12
N ARG A 108 -10.84 4.49 -13.25
CA ARG A 108 -10.87 5.23 -14.51
C ARG A 108 -9.83 4.67 -15.49
N ALA A 109 -8.63 4.37 -15.02
CA ALA A 109 -7.57 3.77 -15.84
C ALA A 109 -7.96 2.36 -16.31
N GLY A 110 -8.54 1.53 -15.43
CA GLY A 110 -9.03 0.20 -15.79
C GLY A 110 -10.18 0.19 -16.81
N ARG A 111 -11.06 1.22 -16.78
CA ARG A 111 -12.14 1.41 -17.77
C ARG A 111 -11.67 1.93 -19.13
N ALA A 112 -10.43 2.41 -19.25
CA ALA A 112 -9.85 2.82 -20.52
C ALA A 112 -9.09 1.68 -21.24
N ALA A 113 -8.93 0.53 -20.57
CA ALA A 113 -8.22 -0.65 -21.08
C ALA A 113 -9.16 -1.82 -21.47
N ALA A 114 -10.47 -1.59 -21.47
CA ALA A 114 -11.50 -2.53 -21.94
C ALA A 114 -12.19 -1.96 -23.18
#